data_AF-A0A397TW89-F1
#
_entry.id   AF-A0A397TW89-F1
#
_cell.length_a   1.000
_cell.length_b   1.000
_cell.length_c   1.000
_cell.angle_alpha   90.00
_cell.angle_beta   90.00
_cell.angle_gamma   90.00
#
_symmetry.space_group_name_H-M   'P 1'
#
loop_
_entity.id
_entity.type
_entity.pdbx_description
1 polymer ?
#
loop_
_entity_poly.entity_id
_entity_poly.type
_entity_poly.pdbx_seq_one_letter_code
_entity_poly.pdbx_strand_id
1 'polypeptide(L)'
;MASKPLISHIKNLIPPLILYRHILRIHRLLPPSLRSLGDNYVKAEFRRHKDITNPIQIVGFIDQWQVYLDKLEIQTNSAKSHPENITYGKKFDLGILNKFSEEQLGQLYELRKEIKVIGKGKVKSKEMDNFSRK
;
A
#
# COMPACT_ATOMS: atom_id res chain seq x y z
N MET A 1 -4.54 7.31 28.40
CA MET A 1 -4.46 6.16 27.47
C MET A 1 -3.15 5.46 27.71
N ALA A 2 -3.16 4.23 28.23
CA ALA A 2 -1.94 3.52 28.60
C ALA A 2 -1.17 3.11 27.34
N SER A 3 -0.01 3.73 27.10
CA SER A 3 0.97 3.28 26.13
C SER A 3 1.43 1.87 26.53
N LYS A 4 1.03 0.86 25.75
CA LYS A 4 1.55 -0.51 25.87
C LYS A 4 3.09 -0.44 25.94
N PRO A 5 3.74 -1.12 26.90
CA PRO A 5 5.18 -1.04 27.02
C PRO A 5 5.84 -1.55 25.73
N LEU A 6 6.79 -0.79 25.19
CA LEU A 6 7.55 -1.13 23.96
C LEU A 6 8.04 -2.59 23.97
N ILE A 7 8.37 -3.12 25.15
CA ILE A 7 8.83 -4.49 25.36
C ILE A 7 7.78 -5.55 24.95
N SER A 8 6.49 -5.28 25.19
CA SER A 8 5.40 -6.18 24.76
C SER A 8 5.20 -6.15 23.25
N HIS A 9 5.42 -4.99 22.62
CA HIS A 9 5.36 -4.83 21.17
C HIS A 9 6.51 -5.60 20.51
N ILE A 10 7.73 -5.51 21.05
CA ILE A 10 8.94 -6.19 20.58
C ILE A 10 8.75 -7.72 20.50
N LYS A 11 8.03 -8.32 21.45
CA LYS A 11 7.74 -9.75 21.46
C LYS A 11 6.79 -10.22 20.34
N ASN A 12 6.05 -9.30 19.72
CA ASN A 12 5.09 -9.61 18.66
C ASN A 12 5.62 -9.28 17.25
N LEU A 13 6.88 -8.85 17.11
CA LEU A 13 7.43 -8.58 15.78
C LEU A 13 7.75 -9.87 15.03
N ILE A 14 7.31 -9.92 13.78
CA ILE A 14 7.65 -10.99 12.85
C ILE A 14 9.11 -10.82 12.42
N PRO A 15 9.93 -11.89 12.43
CA PRO A 15 11.30 -11.82 11.94
C PRO A 15 11.38 -11.27 10.49
N PRO A 16 12.37 -10.43 10.14
CA PRO A 16 12.39 -9.69 8.87
C PRO A 16 12.24 -10.55 7.62
N LEU A 17 12.93 -11.70 7.56
CA LEU A 17 12.85 -12.61 6.41
C LEU A 17 11.49 -13.30 6.30
N ILE A 18 10.82 -13.56 7.43
CA ILE A 18 9.48 -14.15 7.45
C ILE A 18 8.48 -13.11 6.96
N LEU A 19 8.58 -11.87 7.47
CA LEU A 19 7.73 -10.75 7.06
C LEU A 19 7.86 -10.47 5.55
N TYR A 20 9.09 -10.35 5.05
CA TYR A 20 9.38 -10.15 3.64
C TYR A 20 8.72 -11.22 2.75
N ARG A 21 8.91 -12.50 3.09
CA ARG A 21 8.32 -13.61 2.34
C ARG A 21 6.80 -13.59 2.42
N HIS A 22 6.23 -13.22 3.56
CA HIS A 22 4.78 -13.18 3.75
C HIS A 22 4.14 -12.09 2.88
N ILE A 23 4.70 -10.88 2.89
CA ILE A 23 4.24 -9.78 2.03
C ILE A 23 4.23 -10.20 0.55
N LEU A 24 5.32 -10.80 0.07
CA LEU A 24 5.41 -11.28 -1.32
C LEU A 24 4.42 -12.40 -1.65
N ARG A 25 3.98 -13.19 -0.67
CA ARG A 25 2.92 -14.20 -0.89
C ARG A 25 1.56 -13.53 -1.04
N ILE A 26 1.24 -12.56 -0.18
CA ILE A 26 -0.03 -11.83 -0.25
C ILE A 26 -0.13 -10.99 -1.52
N HIS A 27 0.97 -10.41 -1.98
CA HIS A 27 1.01 -9.71 -3.26
C HIS A 27 0.52 -10.54 -4.44
N ARG A 28 0.61 -11.88 -4.37
CA ARG A 28 0.09 -12.79 -5.42
C ARG A 28 -1.43 -12.72 -5.57
N LEU A 29 -2.13 -12.24 -4.53
CA LEU A 29 -3.58 -12.04 -4.52
C LEU A 29 -3.99 -10.66 -5.04
N LEU A 30 -3.03 -9.77 -5.32
CA LEU A 30 -3.30 -8.44 -5.86
C LEU A 30 -3.42 -8.47 -7.38
N PRO A 31 -4.15 -7.50 -7.98
CA PRO A 31 -4.16 -7.29 -9.42
C PRO A 31 -2.73 -7.18 -9.99
N PRO A 32 -2.47 -7.66 -11.23
CA PRO A 32 -1.11 -7.77 -11.76
C PRO A 32 -0.29 -6.48 -11.71
N SER A 33 -0.90 -5.33 -12.02
CA SER A 33 -0.23 -4.03 -11.96
C SER A 33 0.18 -3.63 -10.54
N LEU A 34 -0.71 -3.81 -9.57
CA LEU A 34 -0.44 -3.53 -8.15
C LEU A 34 0.61 -4.48 -7.59
N ARG A 35 0.55 -5.76 -7.95
CA ARG A 35 1.56 -6.76 -7.57
C ARG A 35 2.94 -6.37 -8.10
N SER A 36 3.06 -6.07 -9.39
CA SER A 36 4.36 -5.74 -10.00
C SER A 36 4.99 -4.50 -9.34
N LEU A 37 4.18 -3.46 -9.11
CA LEU A 37 4.65 -2.25 -8.43
C LEU A 37 5.08 -2.55 -6.99
N GLY A 38 4.24 -3.26 -6.24
CA GLY A 38 4.51 -3.62 -4.85
C GLY A 38 5.74 -4.51 -4.68
N ASP A 39 5.87 -5.59 -5.48
CA ASP A 39 6.99 -6.52 -5.41
C ASP A 39 8.33 -5.81 -5.61
N ASN A 40 8.40 -4.89 -6.59
CA ASN A 40 9.60 -4.10 -6.86
C ASN A 40 9.95 -3.18 -5.69
N TYR A 41 8.94 -2.51 -5.12
CA TYR A 41 9.14 -1.60 -4.00
C TYR A 41 9.59 -2.34 -2.74
N VAL A 42 8.92 -3.42 -2.34
CA VAL A 42 9.28 -4.22 -1.16
C VAL A 42 10.70 -4.77 -1.27
N LYS A 43 11.07 -5.32 -2.44
CA LYS A 43 12.43 -5.82 -2.69
C LYS A 43 13.47 -4.71 -2.52
N ALA A 44 13.20 -3.53 -3.07
CA ALA A 44 14.10 -2.40 -2.98
C ALA A 44 14.27 -1.93 -1.52
N GLU A 45 13.17 -1.78 -0.78
CA GLU A 45 13.18 -1.28 0.58
C GLU A 45 13.85 -2.26 1.56
N PHE A 46 13.51 -3.55 1.51
CA PHE A 46 14.18 -4.56 2.35
C PHE A 46 15.68 -4.67 2.03
N ARG A 47 16.08 -4.48 0.77
CA ARG A 47 17.50 -4.45 0.39
C ARG A 47 18.19 -3.21 0.96
N ARG A 48 17.57 -2.03 0.88
CA ARG A 48 18.10 -0.77 1.45
C ARG A 48 18.28 -0.85 2.97
N HIS A 49 17.41 -1.60 3.64
CA HIS A 49 17.42 -1.74 5.10
C HIS A 49 18.21 -2.96 5.62
N LYS A 50 18.87 -3.72 4.72
CA LYS A 50 19.60 -4.94 5.08
C LYS A 50 20.75 -4.70 6.05
N ASP A 51 21.50 -3.61 5.84
CA ASP A 51 22.75 -3.34 6.56
C ASP A 51 22.59 -2.29 7.68
N ILE A 52 21.34 -1.92 8.01
CA ILE A 52 21.05 -1.03 9.13
C ILE A 52 21.33 -1.76 10.45
N THR A 53 22.09 -1.12 11.33
CA THR A 53 22.48 -1.69 12.63
C THR A 53 21.73 -1.05 13.81
N ASN A 54 21.10 0.12 13.60
CA ASN A 54 20.37 0.80 14.65
C ASN A 54 19.09 0.02 15.02
N PRO A 55 18.98 -0.53 16.25
CA PRO A 55 17.87 -1.39 16.63
C PRO A 55 16.52 -0.66 16.63
N ILE A 56 16.50 0.64 16.93
CA ILE A 56 15.26 1.43 16.93
C ILE A 56 14.72 1.58 15.50
N GLN A 57 15.60 1.83 14.54
CA GLN A 57 15.21 1.92 13.14
C GLN A 57 14.74 0.58 12.59
N ILE A 58 15.41 -0.52 12.95
CA ILE A 58 14.98 -1.88 12.57
C ILE A 58 13.59 -2.17 13.14
N VAL A 59 13.35 -1.92 14.43
CA VAL A 59 12.04 -2.15 15.05
C VAL A 59 10.96 -1.30 14.37
N GLY A 60 11.22 -0.01 14.14
CA GLY A 60 10.28 0.87 13.44
C GLY A 60 9.98 0.40 12.01
N PHE A 61 11.00 -0.06 11.28
CA PHE A 61 10.83 -0.64 9.95
C PHE A 61 9.92 -1.85 10.00
N ILE A 62 10.24 -2.86 10.82
CA ILE A 62 9.47 -4.10 10.90
C ILE A 62 8.03 -3.84 11.35
N ASP A 63 7.83 -2.96 12.33
CA ASP A 63 6.49 -2.56 12.80
C ASP A 63 5.63 -1.99 11.66
N GLN A 64 6.16 -1.03 10.90
CA GLN A 64 5.40 -0.42 9.80
C GLN A 64 5.10 -1.41 8.67
N TRP A 65 6.03 -2.34 8.38
CA TRP A 65 5.80 -3.38 7.38
C TRP A 65 4.83 -4.47 7.85
N GLN A 66 4.71 -4.74 9.15
CA GLN A 66 3.64 -5.58 9.71
C GLN A 66 2.28 -4.89 9.58
N VAL A 67 2.19 -3.60 9.93
CA VAL A 67 0.95 -2.83 9.72
C VAL A 67 0.53 -2.81 8.23
N TYR A 68 1.50 -2.76 7.32
CA TYR A 68 1.23 -2.89 5.89
C TYR A 68 0.70 -4.28 5.51
N LEU A 69 1.34 -5.34 6.00
CA LEU A 69 0.92 -6.72 5.79
C LEU A 69 -0.53 -6.94 6.28
N ASP A 70 -0.85 -6.52 7.51
CA ASP A 70 -2.19 -6.67 8.10
C ASP A 70 -3.26 -5.98 7.24
N LYS A 71 -2.96 -4.78 6.72
CA LYS A 71 -3.86 -4.07 5.80
C LYS A 71 -4.08 -4.84 4.51
N LEU A 72 -3.02 -5.42 3.94
CA LEU A 72 -3.15 -6.24 2.73
C LEU A 72 -3.95 -7.52 2.99
N GLU A 73 -3.78 -8.17 4.14
CA GLU A 73 -4.58 -9.34 4.54
C GLU A 73 -6.07 -8.99 4.56
N ILE A 74 -6.43 -7.91 5.23
CA ILE A 74 -7.82 -7.45 5.30
C ILE A 74 -8.35 -7.16 3.89
N GLN A 75 -7.62 -6.39 3.07
CA GLN A 75 -8.08 -6.00 1.74
C GLN A 75 -8.21 -7.18 0.78
N THR A 76 -7.26 -8.11 0.81
CA THR A 76 -7.30 -9.30 -0.06
C THR A 76 -8.35 -10.30 0.38
N ASN A 77 -8.63 -10.42 1.68
CA ASN A 77 -9.72 -11.26 2.17
C ASN A 77 -11.10 -10.64 1.86
N SER A 78 -11.28 -9.33 2.07
CA SER A 78 -12.49 -8.63 1.64
C SER A 78 -12.73 -8.78 0.14
N ALA A 79 -11.67 -8.74 -0.67
CA ALA A 79 -11.76 -8.93 -2.11
C ALA A 79 -12.19 -10.34 -2.53
N LYS A 80 -11.83 -11.38 -1.76
CA LYS A 80 -12.33 -12.74 -1.98
C LYS A 80 -13.81 -12.87 -1.64
N SER A 81 -14.27 -12.17 -0.60
CA SER A 81 -15.66 -12.26 -0.14
C SER A 81 -16.64 -11.39 -0.94
N HIS A 82 -16.19 -10.22 -1.43
CA HIS A 82 -17.03 -9.24 -2.15
C HIS A 82 -16.26 -8.69 -3.37
N PRO A 83 -16.15 -9.48 -4.46
CA PRO A 83 -15.35 -9.11 -5.63
C PRO A 83 -15.85 -7.87 -6.38
N GLU A 84 -17.12 -7.49 -6.21
CA GLU A 84 -17.74 -6.33 -6.85
C GLU A 84 -17.38 -4.99 -6.21
N ASN A 85 -16.85 -4.96 -4.97
CA ASN A 85 -16.53 -3.73 -4.24
C ASN A 85 -15.09 -3.72 -3.70
N ILE A 86 -14.15 -4.17 -4.54
CA ILE A 86 -12.74 -4.22 -4.17
C ILE A 86 -12.16 -2.80 -4.20
N THR A 87 -11.82 -2.28 -3.02
CA THR A 87 -11.04 -1.06 -2.88
C THR A 87 -9.69 -1.36 -2.23
N TYR A 88 -8.61 -1.17 -2.99
CA TYR A 88 -7.24 -1.24 -2.48
C TYR A 88 -6.77 0.13 -1.99
N GLY A 89 -5.95 0.12 -0.94
CA GLY A 89 -5.45 1.34 -0.29
C GLY A 89 -6.46 1.98 0.66
N LYS A 90 -6.07 3.14 1.22
CA LYS A 90 -6.89 3.93 2.15
C LYS A 90 -6.89 5.38 1.69
N LYS A 91 -8.01 6.07 1.85
CA LYS A 91 -8.06 7.52 1.67
C LYS A 91 -7.14 8.19 2.70
N PHE A 92 -6.39 9.20 2.28
CA PHE A 92 -5.62 10.01 3.21
C PHE A 92 -6.57 10.77 4.14
N ASP A 93 -6.25 10.75 5.44
CA ASP A 93 -6.88 11.63 6.40
C ASP A 93 -6.16 12.97 6.45
N LEU A 94 -6.83 13.99 7.01
CA LEU A 94 -6.28 15.34 7.12
C LEU A 94 -5.01 15.38 7.99
N GLY A 95 -4.91 14.50 8.97
CA GLY A 95 -3.73 14.43 9.85
C GLY A 95 -2.47 14.00 9.10
N ILE A 96 -2.59 13.06 8.16
CA ILE A 96 -1.48 12.64 7.29
C ILE A 96 -1.19 13.74 6.26
N LEU A 97 -2.22 14.36 5.68
CA LEU A 97 -2.04 15.44 4.70
C LEU A 97 -1.25 16.62 5.28
N ASN A 98 -1.50 16.99 6.53
CA ASN A 98 -0.78 18.07 7.21
C ASN A 98 0.70 17.76 7.52
N LYS A 99 1.15 16.52 7.33
CA LYS A 99 2.57 16.14 7.52
C LYS A 99 3.40 16.31 6.25
N PHE A 100 2.77 16.54 5.10
CA PHE A 100 3.47 16.77 3.85
C PHE A 100 3.90 18.24 3.74
N SER A 101 5.04 18.46 3.10
CA SER A 101 5.45 19.80 2.64
C SER A 101 4.51 20.32 1.56
N GLU A 102 4.52 21.64 1.34
CA GLU A 102 3.72 22.27 0.29
C GLU A 102 4.04 21.71 -1.09
N GLU A 103 5.32 21.43 -1.38
CA GLU A 103 5.76 20.83 -2.64
C GLU A 103 5.22 19.42 -2.81
N GLN A 104 5.26 18.60 -1.75
CA GLN A 104 4.72 17.24 -1.78
C GLN A 104 3.19 17.22 -1.97
N LEU A 105 2.48 18.17 -1.34
CA LEU A 105 1.04 18.34 -1.54
C LEU A 105 0.72 18.76 -2.98
N GLY A 106 1.51 19.68 -3.54
CA GLY A 106 1.42 20.08 -4.95
C GLY A 106 1.60 18.89 -5.91
N GLN A 107 2.66 18.09 -5.71
CA GLN A 107 2.91 16.88 -6.51
C GLN A 107 1.77 15.86 -6.41
N LEU A 108 1.25 15.63 -5.20
CA LEU A 108 0.13 14.72 -5.00
C LEU A 108 -1.15 15.22 -5.69
N TYR A 109 -1.38 16.53 -5.68
CA TYR A 109 -2.52 17.15 -6.35
C TYR A 109 -2.44 17.00 -7.87
N GLU A 110 -1.29 17.29 -8.47
CA GLU A 110 -1.10 17.11 -9.91
C GLU A 110 -1.24 15.64 -10.32
N LEU A 111 -0.66 14.71 -9.56
CA LEU A 111 -0.85 13.27 -9.79
C LEU A 111 -2.33 12.88 -9.78
N ARG A 112 -3.10 13.36 -8.78
CA ARG A 112 -4.55 13.11 -8.70
C ARG A 112 -5.29 13.64 -9.93
N LYS A 113 -4.92 14.82 -10.41
CA LYS A 113 -5.53 15.47 -11.57
C LYS A 113 -5.28 14.66 -12.85
N GLU A 114 -4.04 14.24 -13.08
CA GLU A 114 -3.66 13.41 -14.23
C GLU A 114 -4.43 12.08 -14.25
N ILE A 115 -4.48 11.38 -13.11
CA ILE A 115 -5.22 10.11 -12.99
C ILE A 115 -6.71 10.29 -13.27
N LYS A 116 -7.31 11.41 -12.82
CA LYS A 116 -8.73 11.70 -13.08
C LYS A 116 -9.03 11.92 -14.56
N VAL A 117 -8.11 12.53 -15.31
CA VAL A 117 -8.22 12.71 -16.77
C VAL A 117 -8.19 11.34 -17.47
N ILE A 118 -7.24 10.48 -17.12
CA ILE A 118 -7.13 9.11 -17.68
C ILE A 118 -8.40 8.30 -17.41
N GLY A 119 -8.95 8.39 -16.19
CA GLY A 119 -10.20 7.73 -15.82
C GLY A 119 -11.38 8.16 -16.70
N LYS A 120 -11.52 9.47 -16.98
CA LYS A 120 -12.59 10.01 -17.84
C LYS A 120 -12.43 9.61 -19.31
N GLY A 121 -11.20 9.53 -19.82
CA GLY A 121 -10.92 9.10 -21.18
C GLY A 121 -11.36 7.65 -21.46
N LYS A 122 -11.17 6.75 -20.49
CA LYS A 122 -11.63 5.35 -20.58
C LYS A 122 -13.15 5.17 -20.55
N VAL A 123 -13.89 6.12 -19.96
CA VAL A 123 -15.37 6.10 -19.97
C VAL A 123 -15.89 6.48 -21.35
N LYS A 124 -15.34 7.54 -21.96
CA LYS A 124 -15.72 7.97 -23.32
C LYS A 124 -15.45 6.92 -24.39
N SER A 125 -14.31 6.22 -24.34
CA SER A 125 -13.99 5.18 -25.35
C SER A 125 -14.95 3.99 -25.27
N LYS A 126 -15.37 3.57 -24.06
CA LYS A 126 -16.35 2.50 -23.87
C LYS A 126 -17.76 2.88 -24.30
N GLU A 127 -18.14 4.15 -24.17
CA GLU A 127 -19.43 4.66 -24.66
C GLU A 127 -19.49 4.70 -26.20
N MET A 128 -18.39 5.09 -26.86
CA MET A 128 -18.30 5.06 -28.33
C MET A 128 -18.30 3.64 -28.90
N ASP A 129 -17.61 2.69 -28.26
CA ASP A 129 -17.59 1.29 -28.71
C ASP A 129 -18.97 0.60 -28.55
N ASN A 130 -19.75 0.98 -27.53
CA ASN A 130 -21.11 0.48 -27.35
C ASN A 130 -22.13 1.11 -28.31
N PHE A 131 -21.91 2.35 -28.75
CA PHE A 131 -22.77 3.02 -29.73
C PHE A 131 -22.57 2.46 -31.15
N SER A 132 -21.36 1.97 -31.47
CA SER A 132 -21.05 1.38 -32.78
C SER A 132 -21.49 -0.09 -32.96
N ARG A 133 -22.05 -0.74 -31.93
CA ARG A 133 -22.53 -2.14 -31.95
C ARG A 133 -24.05 -2.29 -31.87
N LYS A 134 -24.80 -1.19 -31.99
CA LYS A 134 -26.27 -1.17 -32.08
C LYS A 134 -26.69 -0.68 -33.46
#